data_AF-A0A947C614-F1
#
_entry.id   AF-A0A947C614-F1
#
_cell.length_a   1.000
_cell.length_b   1.000
_cell.length_c   1.000
_cell.angle_alpha   90.00
_cell.angle_beta   90.00
_cell.angle_gamma   90.00
#
_symmetry.space_group_name_H-M   'P 1'
#
loop_
_entity.id
_entity.type
_entity.pdbx_description
1 polymer ?
#
loop_
_entity_poly.entity_id
_entity_poly.type
_entity_poly.pdbx_seq_one_letter_code
_entity_poly.pdbx_strand_id
1 'polypeptide(L)'
;MGISLRREWVEPLLEAQPRLPALEVIFEQWLFASDEALGQLESLRERYSMLLHCLSMNLGSTDPLDHDYMERVRSFAERFEIHSISDHLSWRSSRGRWSLSLLPLPRTEEALGHLSNRVDEVQLFLGRSIALENVSQY
;
A
#
# COMPACT_ATOMS: atom_id res chain seq x y z
N MET A 1 12.46 -6.31 -12.40
CA MET A 1 12.09 -6.32 -10.97
C MET A 1 12.34 -4.93 -10.41
N GLY A 2 11.35 -4.32 -9.77
CA GLY A 2 11.53 -3.03 -9.08
C GLY A 2 12.32 -3.20 -7.78
N ILE A 3 12.65 -2.09 -7.13
CA ILE A 3 13.26 -2.08 -5.79
C ILE A 3 12.31 -1.41 -4.80
N SER A 4 12.24 -1.95 -3.57
CA SER A 4 11.55 -1.29 -2.47
C SER A 4 12.37 -0.08 -2.02
N LEU A 5 11.76 1.10 -2.08
CA LEU A 5 12.41 2.38 -1.78
C LEU A 5 12.58 2.52 -0.27
N ARG A 6 13.84 2.49 0.17
CA ARG A 6 14.23 2.87 1.52
C ARG A 6 14.58 4.35 1.55
N ARG A 7 14.26 5.04 2.65
CA ARG A 7 14.51 6.49 2.79
C ARG A 7 15.98 6.85 2.62
N GLU A 8 16.88 6.01 3.13
CA GLU A 8 18.34 6.16 2.99
C GLU A 8 18.85 6.08 1.55
N TRP A 9 18.04 5.59 0.60
CA TRP A 9 18.42 5.50 -0.81
C TRP A 9 17.89 6.65 -1.67
N VAL A 10 17.07 7.54 -1.11
CA VAL A 10 16.48 8.65 -1.86
C VAL A 10 17.55 9.54 -2.47
N GLU A 11 18.49 10.04 -1.66
CA GLU A 11 19.61 10.86 -2.14
C GLU A 11 20.51 10.10 -3.13
N PRO A 12 21.02 8.89 -2.83
CA PRO A 12 21.77 8.09 -3.80
C PRO A 12 21.06 7.87 -5.15
N LEU A 13 19.73 7.67 -5.15
CA LEU A 13 18.95 7.46 -6.37
C LEU A 13 18.77 8.74 -7.18
N LEU A 14 18.68 9.89 -6.51
CA LEU A 14 18.64 11.21 -7.15
C LEU A 14 19.98 11.58 -7.79
N GLU A 15 21.09 11.20 -7.16
CA GLU A 15 22.44 11.44 -7.66
C GLU A 15 22.84 10.48 -8.78
N ALA A 16 22.76 9.17 -8.53
CA ALA A 16 23.28 8.15 -9.45
C ALA A 16 22.33 7.87 -10.63
N GLN A 17 21.03 8.14 -10.44
CA GLN A 17 19.96 7.95 -11.43
C GLN A 17 20.05 6.61 -12.21
N PRO A 18 20.20 5.46 -11.51
CA PRO A 18 20.34 4.18 -12.19
C PRO A 18 19.07 3.86 -12.99
N ARG A 19 19.21 3.14 -14.09
CA ARG A 19 18.04 2.67 -14.84
C ARG A 19 17.32 1.57 -14.08
N LEU A 20 16.16 1.89 -13.51
CA LEU A 20 15.29 0.97 -12.78
C LEU A 20 13.92 0.87 -13.45
N PRO A 21 13.25 -0.29 -13.42
CA PRO A 21 11.93 -0.43 -14.02
C PRO A 21 10.83 0.27 -13.21
N ALA A 22 10.93 0.22 -11.87
CA ALA A 22 10.01 0.90 -10.95
C ALA A 22 10.60 0.98 -9.54
N LEU A 23 10.10 1.94 -8.76
CA LEU A 23 10.30 2.04 -7.32
C LEU A 23 9.01 1.61 -6.60
N GLU A 24 9.11 0.70 -5.66
CA GLU A 24 8.02 0.36 -4.76
C GLU A 24 8.10 1.24 -3.51
N VAL A 25 7.02 1.93 -3.19
CA VAL A 25 6.89 2.86 -2.09
C VAL A 25 5.99 2.24 -1.03
N ILE A 26 6.52 2.04 0.18
CA ILE A 26 5.72 1.54 1.31
C ILE A 26 4.95 2.71 1.92
N PHE A 27 3.65 2.78 1.72
CA PHE A 27 2.82 3.94 2.07
C PHE A 27 2.98 4.40 3.53
N GLU A 28 3.02 3.46 4.47
CA GLU A 28 3.15 3.73 5.91
C GLU A 28 4.45 4.46 6.25
N GLN A 29 5.50 4.29 5.46
CA GLN A 29 6.76 5.01 5.66
C GLN A 29 6.67 6.47 5.23
N TRP A 30 5.59 6.90 4.57
CA TRP A 30 5.43 8.25 4.00
C TRP A 30 4.22 9.03 4.51
N LEU A 31 3.30 8.39 5.24
CA LEU A 31 2.09 9.00 5.82
C LEU A 31 2.34 10.31 6.58
N PHE A 32 3.48 10.42 7.26
CA PHE A 32 3.88 11.57 8.07
C PHE A 32 5.29 12.06 7.69
N ALA A 33 5.68 11.87 6.43
CA ALA A 33 6.90 12.45 5.90
C ALA A 33 6.85 13.99 5.96
N SER A 34 8.00 14.62 6.19
CA SER A 34 8.13 16.07 6.06
C SER A 34 7.94 16.50 4.60
N ASP A 35 7.59 17.76 4.39
CA ASP A 35 7.47 18.34 3.04
C ASP A 35 8.76 18.19 2.24
N GLU A 36 9.93 18.32 2.90
CA GLU A 36 11.24 18.09 2.29
C GLU A 36 11.36 16.65 1.74
N ALA A 37 11.02 15.64 2.54
CA ALA A 37 11.08 14.25 2.11
C ALA A 37 10.08 13.98 0.97
N LEU A 38 8.88 14.55 1.05
CA LEU A 38 7.88 14.42 -0.02
C LEU A 38 8.35 15.10 -1.32
N GLY A 39 9.04 16.24 -1.24
CA GLY A 39 9.65 16.90 -2.40
C GLY A 39 10.78 16.08 -3.04
N GLN A 40 11.58 15.39 -2.24
CA GLN A 40 12.56 14.43 -2.77
C GLN A 40 11.87 13.24 -3.46
N LEU A 41 10.76 12.75 -2.90
CA LEU A 41 9.97 11.69 -3.54
C LEU A 41 9.34 12.16 -4.86
N GLU A 42 8.86 13.40 -4.94
CA GLU A 42 8.38 14.01 -6.19
C GLU A 42 9.50 14.03 -7.24
N SER A 43 10.72 14.39 -6.84
CA SER A 43 11.89 14.39 -7.73
C SER A 43 12.25 13.01 -8.26
N LEU A 44 12.06 11.95 -7.45
CA LEU A 44 12.21 10.56 -7.91
C LEU A 44 11.09 10.15 -8.86
N ARG A 45 9.86 10.55 -8.56
CA ARG A 45 8.67 10.24 -9.35
C ARG A 45 8.80 10.74 -10.79
N GLU A 46 9.45 11.88 -11.01
CA GLU A 46 9.68 12.42 -12.36
C GLU A 46 10.55 11.48 -13.23
N ARG A 47 11.31 10.58 -12.61
CA ARG A 47 12.29 9.70 -13.27
C ARG A 47 11.88 8.23 -13.25
N TYR A 48 11.13 7.82 -12.25
CA TYR A 48 10.78 6.43 -12.02
C TYR A 48 9.28 6.23 -11.93
N SER A 49 8.78 5.17 -12.58
CA SER A 49 7.44 4.67 -12.28
C SER A 49 7.38 4.23 -10.81
N MET A 50 6.30 4.58 -10.12
CA MET A 50 6.09 4.23 -8.73
C MET A 50 4.95 3.23 -8.56
N LEU A 51 5.20 2.22 -7.73
CA LEU A 51 4.22 1.26 -7.23
C LEU A 51 4.00 1.60 -5.75
N LEU A 52 2.75 1.66 -5.30
CA LEU A 52 2.44 1.89 -3.90
C LEU A 52 2.09 0.56 -3.26
N HIS A 53 2.78 0.21 -2.18
CA HIS A 53 2.46 -0.95 -1.38
C HIS A 53 1.98 -0.46 -0.01
N CYS A 54 0.74 -0.79 0.32
CA CYS A 54 0.07 -0.50 1.57
C CYS A 54 0.22 -1.70 2.51
N LEU A 55 0.21 -1.44 3.81
CA LEU A 55 0.23 -2.49 4.84
C LEU A 55 -1.07 -2.54 5.64
N SER A 56 -1.91 -1.51 5.56
CA SER A 56 -2.96 -1.22 6.55
C SER A 56 -4.39 -1.15 6.01
N MET A 57 -4.68 -1.57 4.77
CA MET A 57 -6.06 -1.63 4.28
C MET A 57 -6.94 -2.60 5.06
N ASN A 58 -6.32 -3.58 5.74
CA ASN A 58 -6.99 -4.48 6.69
C ASN A 58 -8.18 -5.22 6.05
N LEU A 59 -7.99 -5.67 4.80
CA LEU A 59 -9.04 -6.27 3.95
C LEU A 59 -9.63 -7.56 4.54
N GLY A 60 -8.89 -8.26 5.40
CA GLY A 60 -9.34 -9.47 6.07
C GLY A 60 -10.12 -9.23 7.38
N SER A 61 -10.21 -8.00 7.87
CA SER A 61 -10.87 -7.69 9.14
C SER A 61 -12.38 -7.55 9.02
N THR A 62 -13.07 -7.84 10.12
CA THR A 62 -14.51 -7.58 10.31
C THR A 62 -14.81 -6.14 10.72
N ASP A 63 -13.81 -5.37 11.17
CA ASP A 63 -13.99 -3.97 11.52
C ASP A 63 -14.25 -3.15 10.22
N PRO A 64 -14.98 -2.02 10.27
CA PRO A 64 -15.22 -1.19 9.09
C PRO A 64 -13.91 -0.78 8.38
N LEU A 65 -13.98 -0.52 7.07
CA LEU A 65 -12.84 0.10 6.37
C LEU A 65 -12.56 1.49 6.96
N ASP A 66 -11.28 1.80 7.10
CA ASP A 66 -10.84 3.12 7.54
C ASP A 66 -10.85 4.08 6.35
N HIS A 67 -11.94 4.84 6.21
CA HIS A 67 -12.11 5.82 5.14
C HIS A 67 -11.05 6.91 5.16
N ASP A 68 -10.57 7.33 6.35
CA ASP A 68 -9.52 8.35 6.45
C ASP A 68 -8.18 7.80 5.94
N TYR A 69 -7.89 6.53 6.20
CA TYR A 69 -6.72 5.85 5.61
C TYR A 69 -6.85 5.76 4.09
N MET A 70 -8.01 5.31 3.58
CA MET A 70 -8.24 5.17 2.14
C MET A 70 -8.14 6.52 1.41
N GLU A 71 -8.65 7.61 2.01
CA GLU A 71 -8.54 8.95 1.44
C GLU A 71 -7.08 9.42 1.35
N ARG A 72 -6.25 9.10 2.35
CA ARG A 72 -4.81 9.39 2.29
C ARG A 72 -4.11 8.55 1.23
N VAL A 73 -4.45 7.26 1.09
CA VAL A 73 -3.92 6.40 0.03
C VAL A 73 -4.28 6.97 -1.34
N ARG A 74 -5.55 7.35 -1.54
CA ARG A 74 -6.02 7.98 -2.78
C ARG A 74 -5.27 9.27 -3.08
N SER A 75 -5.20 10.19 -2.11
CA SER A 75 -4.52 11.47 -2.25
C SER A 75 -3.03 11.28 -2.60
N PHE A 76 -2.37 10.29 -1.97
CA PHE A 76 -0.98 9.95 -2.27
C PHE A 76 -0.84 9.37 -3.67
N ALA A 77 -1.74 8.45 -4.05
CA ALA A 77 -1.74 7.84 -5.37
C ALA A 77 -1.94 8.87 -6.49
N GLU A 78 -2.81 9.85 -6.27
CA GLU A 78 -3.03 10.97 -7.19
C GLU A 78 -1.80 11.90 -7.24
N ARG A 79 -1.27 12.32 -6.09
CA ARG A 79 -0.10 13.22 -6.01
C ARG A 79 1.13 12.68 -6.72
N PHE A 80 1.43 11.39 -6.54
CA PHE A 80 2.64 10.76 -7.08
C PHE A 80 2.38 10.01 -8.40
N GLU A 81 1.19 10.15 -8.99
CA GLU A 81 0.67 9.38 -10.13
C GLU A 81 1.09 7.91 -10.08
N ILE A 82 0.80 7.27 -8.94
CA ILE A 82 1.12 5.87 -8.67
C ILE A 82 0.51 4.99 -9.76
N HIS A 83 1.30 4.05 -10.27
CA HIS A 83 0.89 3.15 -11.34
C HIS A 83 0.00 2.00 -10.83
N SER A 84 0.39 1.37 -9.72
CA SER A 84 -0.35 0.26 -9.10
C SER A 84 -0.34 0.39 -7.60
N ILE A 85 -1.42 -0.05 -6.96
CA ILE A 85 -1.53 -0.15 -5.50
C ILE A 85 -1.64 -1.63 -5.13
N SER A 86 -0.90 -2.06 -4.12
CA SER A 86 -1.06 -3.39 -3.52
C SER A 86 -1.19 -3.33 -2.00
N ASP A 87 -1.79 -4.34 -1.40
CA ASP A 87 -1.76 -4.60 0.04
C ASP A 87 -1.81 -6.12 0.28
N HIS A 88 -1.54 -6.51 1.51
CA HIS A 88 -1.62 -7.87 1.98
C HIS A 88 -3.05 -8.29 2.31
N LEU A 89 -3.33 -9.55 2.00
CA LEU A 89 -4.55 -10.25 2.39
C LEU A 89 -4.46 -10.62 3.88
N SER A 90 -4.66 -9.63 4.75
CA SER A 90 -4.35 -9.77 6.18
C SER A 90 -5.44 -9.25 7.12
N TRP A 91 -5.45 -9.86 8.31
CA TRP A 91 -6.29 -9.48 9.44
C TRP A 91 -5.43 -8.80 10.51
N ARG A 92 -5.56 -7.48 10.66
CA ARG A 92 -4.83 -6.71 11.69
C ARG A 92 -5.69 -6.25 12.85
N SER A 93 -7.02 -6.23 12.73
CA SER A 93 -7.89 -5.89 13.86
C SER A 93 -9.18 -6.70 13.92
N SER A 94 -9.61 -7.10 15.12
CA SER A 94 -11.00 -7.47 15.39
C SER A 94 -11.38 -7.02 16.79
N ARG A 95 -12.55 -6.39 16.92
CA ARG A 95 -13.04 -5.87 18.21
C ARG A 95 -12.04 -4.91 18.87
N GLY A 96 -11.34 -4.09 18.07
CA GLY A 96 -10.38 -3.10 18.54
C GLY A 96 -9.04 -3.66 19.07
N ARG A 97 -8.73 -4.94 18.86
CA ARG A 97 -7.41 -5.52 19.18
C ARG A 97 -6.54 -5.59 17.94
N TRP A 98 -5.38 -4.96 18.01
CA TRP A 98 -4.37 -4.92 16.94
C TRP A 98 -3.49 -6.17 17.00
N SER A 99 -3.44 -6.95 15.90
CA SER A 99 -2.47 -8.03 15.69
C SER A 99 -1.34 -7.51 14.78
N LEU A 100 -0.10 -7.65 15.25
CA LEU A 100 1.11 -7.39 14.45
C LEU A 100 1.43 -8.52 13.47
N SER A 101 0.66 -9.63 13.51
CA SER A 101 0.85 -10.79 12.65
C SER A 101 -0.22 -10.85 11.57
N LEU A 102 0.22 -11.06 10.32
CA LEU A 102 -0.62 -11.35 9.16
C LEU A 102 -1.28 -12.72 9.37
N LEU A 103 -2.43 -12.75 10.04
CA LEU A 103 -3.13 -14.01 10.28
C LEU A 103 -3.80 -14.49 8.99
N PRO A 104 -3.65 -15.77 8.61
CA PRO A 104 -4.32 -16.31 7.44
C PRO A 104 -5.84 -16.26 7.64
N LEU A 105 -6.55 -15.88 6.59
CA LEU A 105 -8.02 -15.92 6.61
C LEU A 105 -8.53 -17.37 6.64
N PRO A 106 -9.67 -17.63 7.32
CA PRO A 106 -10.35 -18.91 7.20
C PRO A 106 -10.61 -19.23 5.73
N ARG A 107 -10.34 -20.47 5.32
CA ARG A 107 -10.64 -20.94 3.95
C ARG A 107 -12.11 -21.37 3.85
N THR A 108 -13.02 -20.41 4.00
CA THR A 108 -14.47 -20.61 3.93
C THR A 108 -15.09 -19.71 2.87
N GLU A 109 -16.21 -20.13 2.29
CA GLU A 109 -16.99 -19.31 1.34
C GLU A 109 -17.43 -17.97 1.95
N GLU A 110 -17.75 -17.97 3.26
CA GLU A 110 -18.08 -16.76 4.00
C GLU A 110 -16.91 -15.77 4.03
N ALA A 111 -15.70 -16.25 4.34
CA ALA A 111 -14.51 -15.40 4.37
C ALA A 111 -14.12 -14.91 2.98
N LEU A 112 -14.31 -15.75 1.94
CA LEU A 112 -14.11 -15.35 0.56
C LEU A 112 -15.08 -14.24 0.15
N GLY A 113 -16.38 -14.41 0.42
CA GLY A 113 -17.40 -13.40 0.13
C GLY A 113 -17.15 -12.08 0.88
N HIS A 114 -16.77 -12.15 2.15
CA HIS A 114 -16.39 -10.97 2.94
C HIS A 114 -15.21 -10.21 2.32
N LEU A 115 -14.14 -10.94 1.98
CA LEU A 115 -12.95 -10.34 1.38
C LEU A 115 -13.26 -9.72 0.01
N SER A 116 -13.97 -10.45 -0.86
CA SER A 116 -14.34 -9.97 -2.20
C SER A 116 -15.14 -8.67 -2.12
N ASN A 117 -16.14 -8.59 -1.23
CA ASN A 117 -16.92 -7.37 -1.05
C ASN A 117 -16.05 -6.19 -0.60
N ARG A 118 -15.08 -6.41 0.29
CA ARG A 118 -14.18 -5.34 0.74
C ARG A 118 -13.20 -4.91 -0.33
N VAL A 119 -12.68 -5.84 -1.11
CA VAL A 119 -11.82 -5.53 -2.26
C VAL A 119 -12.59 -4.68 -3.26
N ASP A 120 -13.84 -5.02 -3.56
CA ASP A 120 -14.69 -4.22 -4.44
C ASP A 120 -14.96 -2.82 -3.88
N GLU A 121 -15.26 -2.71 -2.58
CA GLU A 121 -15.45 -1.42 -1.91
C GLU A 121 -14.20 -0.53 -1.99
N VAL A 122 -13.02 -1.10 -1.70
CA VAL A 122 -11.74 -0.37 -1.79
C VAL A 122 -11.43 0.03 -3.23
N GLN A 123 -11.60 -0.87 -4.21
CA GLN A 123 -11.35 -0.54 -5.61
C GLN A 123 -12.30 0.54 -6.12
N LEU A 124 -13.57 0.50 -5.70
CA LEU A 124 -14.56 1.54 -6.01
C LEU A 124 -14.15 2.88 -5.41
N PHE A 125 -13.71 2.89 -4.14
CA PHE A 125 -13.28 4.10 -3.44
C PHE A 125 -12.02 4.71 -4.07
N LEU A 126 -11.01 3.89 -4.38
CA LEU A 126 -9.76 4.32 -4.99
C LEU A 126 -9.90 4.63 -6.49
N GLY A 127 -11.00 4.20 -7.12
CA GLY A 127 -11.25 4.36 -8.55
C GLY A 127 -10.31 3.54 -9.45
N ARG A 128 -9.74 2.45 -8.94
CA ARG A 128 -8.77 1.59 -9.66
C ARG A 128 -8.67 0.21 -9.05
N SER A 129 -8.18 -0.74 -9.84
CA SER A 129 -7.85 -2.08 -9.35
C SER A 129 -6.65 -2.06 -8.41
N ILE A 130 -6.65 -2.97 -7.43
CA ILE A 130 -5.54 -3.21 -6.51
C ILE A 130 -4.97 -4.61 -6.71
N ALA A 131 -3.69 -4.80 -6.42
CA ALA A 131 -3.10 -6.13 -6.34
C ALA A 131 -3.19 -6.65 -4.89
N LEU A 132 -3.48 -7.94 -4.73
CA LEU A 132 -3.51 -8.59 -3.42
C LEU A 132 -2.29 -9.50 -3.27
N GLU A 133 -1.50 -9.25 -2.25
CA GLU A 133 -0.34 -10.06 -1.93
C GLU A 133 -0.70 -11.15 -0.93
N ASN A 134 -0.38 -12.40 -1.30
CA ASN A 134 -0.60 -13.55 -0.44
C ASN A 134 0.35 -13.47 0.75
N VAL A 135 -0.21 -13.59 1.96
CA VAL A 135 0.58 -13.67 3.19
C VAL A 135 1.12 -15.10 3.35
N SER A 136 2.43 -15.23 3.57
CA SER A 136 3.08 -16.54 3.75
C SER A 136 2.49 -17.26 4.97
N GLN A 137 2.04 -18.49 4.75
CA GLN A 137 1.66 -19.42 5.82
C GLN A 137 2.89 -20.29 6.14
N TYR A 138 3.36 -20.25 7.39
CA TYR A 138 4.34 -21.19 7.92
C TYR A 138 3.65 -22.14 8.89
#